data_AF-A0A2U8W3T9-F1
#
_entry.id   AF-A0A2U8W3T9-F1
#
_cell.length_a   1.000
_cell.length_b   1.000
_cell.length_c   1.000
_cell.angle_alpha   90.00
_cell.angle_beta   90.00
_cell.angle_gamma   90.00
#
_symmetry.space_group_name_H-M   'P 1'
#
loop_
_entity.id
_entity.type
_entity.pdbx_description
1 polymer ?
#
loop_
_entity_poly.entity_id
_entity_poly.type
_entity_poly.pdbx_seq_one_letter_code
_entity_poly.pdbx_strand_id
1 'polypeptide(L)'
;MSTRAEIDAYLAEGASLIRQECVSRLHKAGACEGHRLMATTTLMAMERIQFRLTAYRDRLAAETALAPAPPPVPEKRRWWPVLSRRRDYRPAHP
;
A
#
# COMPACT_ATOMS: atom_id res chain seq x y z
N MET A 1 8.25 16.02 -0.49
CA MET A 1 7.20 15.24 0.20
C MET A 1 7.26 13.80 -0.31
N SER A 2 6.94 12.80 0.51
CA SER A 2 6.81 11.41 0.03
C SER A 2 5.54 11.29 -0.81
N THR A 3 5.57 10.50 -1.89
CA THR A 3 4.42 10.21 -2.78
C THR A 3 3.16 9.81 -2.00
N ARG A 4 3.33 9.13 -0.86
CA ARG A 4 2.21 8.77 0.03
C ARG A 4 1.53 9.99 0.66
N ALA A 5 2.31 10.95 1.15
CA ALA A 5 1.78 12.14 1.81
C ALA A 5 1.00 13.02 0.81
N GLU A 6 1.43 13.03 -0.45
CA GLU A 6 0.75 13.72 -1.53
C GLU A 6 -0.59 13.04 -1.89
N ILE A 7 -0.60 11.71 -2.02
CA ILE A 7 -1.85 10.95 -2.22
C ILE A 7 -2.82 11.18 -1.07
N ASP A 8 -2.34 11.13 0.18
CA ASP A 8 -3.18 11.37 1.36
C ASP A 8 -3.76 12.80 1.38
N ALA A 9 -3.00 13.80 0.92
CA ALA A 9 -3.48 15.16 0.76
C ALA A 9 -4.60 15.26 -0.28
N TYR A 10 -4.44 14.63 -1.45
CA TYR A 10 -5.49 14.60 -2.47
C TYR A 10 -6.75 13.87 -2.00
N LEU A 11 -6.61 12.79 -1.22
CA LEU A 11 -7.76 12.10 -0.63
C LEU A 11 -8.51 12.97 0.37
N ALA A 12 -7.79 13.74 1.20
CA ALA A 12 -8.39 14.67 2.14
C ALA A 12 -9.11 15.84 1.43
N GLU A 13 -8.48 16.39 0.39
CA GLU A 13 -9.08 17.43 -0.46
C GLU A 13 -10.34 16.92 -1.18
N GLY A 14 -10.27 15.74 -1.80
CA GLY A 14 -11.42 15.12 -2.46
C GLY A 14 -12.59 14.87 -1.52
N ALA A 15 -12.34 14.43 -0.28
CA ALA A 15 -13.38 14.27 0.74
C ALA A 15 -14.05 15.61 1.10
N SER A 16 -13.27 16.69 1.20
CA SER A 16 -13.78 18.05 1.42
C SER A 16 -14.67 18.51 0.26
N LEU A 17 -14.23 18.31 -0.99
CA LEU A 17 -14.99 18.68 -2.18
C LEU A 17 -16.31 17.92 -2.29
N ILE A 18 -16.31 16.61 -2.01
CA ILE A 18 -17.54 15.79 -2.00
C ILE A 18 -18.54 16.33 -0.97
N ARG A 19 -18.07 16.66 0.24
CA ARG A 19 -18.92 17.23 1.29
C ARG A 19 -19.51 18.58 0.87
N GLN A 20 -18.69 19.47 0.31
CA GLN A 20 -19.16 20.77 -0.18
C GLN A 20 -20.20 20.62 -1.29
N GLU A 21 -19.95 19.75 -2.27
CA GLU A 21 -20.88 19.51 -3.37
C GLU A 21 -22.18 18.86 -2.89
N CYS A 22 -22.11 17.91 -1.95
CA CYS A 22 -23.28 17.26 -1.38
C CYS A 22 -24.20 18.27 -0.67
N VAL A 23 -23.63 19.14 0.17
CA VAL A 23 -24.36 20.21 0.85
C VAL A 23 -24.96 21.20 -0.17
N SER A 24 -24.16 21.62 -1.17
CA SER A 24 -24.61 22.51 -2.25
C SER A 24 -25.80 21.93 -3.01
N ARG A 25 -25.73 20.64 -3.39
CA ARG A 25 -26.82 19.94 -4.09
C ARG A 25 -28.08 19.83 -3.26
N LEU A 26 -27.97 19.47 -1.99
CA LEU A 26 -29.12 19.37 -1.09
C LEU A 26 -29.79 20.73 -0.88
N HIS A 27 -29.00 21.79 -0.77
CA HIS A 27 -29.51 23.15 -0.67
C HIS A 27 -30.25 23.55 -1.95
N LYS A 28 -29.63 23.38 -3.12
CA LYS A 28 -30.23 23.69 -4.43
C LYS A 28 -31.50 22.89 -4.71
N ALA A 29 -31.55 21.64 -4.26
CA ALA A 29 -32.72 20.77 -4.40
C ALA A 29 -33.87 21.12 -3.43
N GLY A 30 -33.69 22.10 -2.53
CA GLY A 30 -34.69 22.42 -1.52
C GLY A 30 -34.93 21.28 -0.54
N ALA A 31 -33.92 20.43 -0.30
CA ALA A 31 -34.05 19.25 0.54
C ALA A 31 -34.56 19.64 1.93
N CYS A 32 -35.54 18.90 2.44
CA CYS A 32 -36.07 19.09 3.79
C CYS A 32 -35.01 18.74 4.85
N GLU A 33 -35.26 19.17 6.10
CA GLU A 33 -34.32 19.00 7.19
C GLU A 33 -33.93 17.53 7.44
N GLY A 34 -34.88 16.60 7.33
CA GLY A 34 -34.61 15.17 7.48
C GLY A 34 -33.60 14.64 6.46
N HIS A 35 -33.70 15.05 5.19
CA HIS A 35 -32.74 14.66 4.15
C HIS A 35 -31.36 15.27 4.39
N ARG A 36 -31.29 16.52 4.85
CA ARG A 36 -30.02 17.18 5.20
C ARG A 36 -29.33 16.48 6.36
N LEU A 37 -30.10 16.13 7.40
CA LEU A 37 -29.58 15.39 8.54
C LEU A 37 -29.06 14.02 8.12
N MET A 38 -29.82 13.26 7.31
CA MET A 38 -29.39 11.95 6.80
C MET A 38 -28.12 12.04 5.95
N ALA A 39 -27.99 13.05 5.10
CA ALA A 39 -26.78 13.26 4.33
C ALA A 39 -25.58 13.59 5.22
N THR A 40 -25.79 14.44 6.23
CA THR A 40 -24.73 14.84 7.17
C THR A 40 -24.25 13.64 7.99
N THR A 41 -25.16 12.81 8.50
CA THR A 41 -24.79 11.58 9.23
C THR A 41 -24.09 10.57 8.33
N THR A 42 -24.49 10.47 7.07
CA THR A 42 -23.81 9.63 6.07
C THR A 42 -22.38 10.11 5.81
N LEU A 43 -22.19 11.42 5.60
CA LEU A 43 -20.86 12.01 5.40
C LEU A 43 -19.96 11.77 6.63
N MET A 44 -20.46 11.98 7.85
CA MET A 44 -19.71 11.68 9.08
C MET A 44 -19.34 10.20 9.20
N ALA A 45 -20.23 9.29 8.78
CA ALA A 45 -19.93 7.86 8.77
C ALA A 45 -18.79 7.53 7.78
N MET A 46 -18.80 8.15 6.60
CA MET A 46 -17.73 7.99 5.61
C MET A 46 -16.38 8.51 6.12
N GLU A 47 -16.36 9.69 6.75
CA GLU A 47 -15.15 10.25 7.37
C GLU A 47 -14.58 9.31 8.44
N ARG A 48 -15.45 8.72 9.26
CA ARG A 48 -15.04 7.76 10.29
C ARG A 48 -14.46 6.47 9.70
N ILE A 49 -15.02 5.98 8.60
CA ILE A 49 -14.49 4.82 7.87
C ILE A 49 -13.11 5.16 7.31
N GLN A 50 -12.97 6.32 6.66
CA GLN A 50 -11.70 6.75 6.09
C GLN A 50 -10.61 6.87 7.16
N PHE A 51 -10.92 7.47 8.31
CA PHE A 51 -10.00 7.53 9.45
C PHE A 51 -9.53 6.14 9.90
N ARG A 52 -10.46 5.18 10.04
CA ARG A 52 -10.12 3.80 10.44
C ARG A 52 -9.22 3.11 9.43
N LEU A 53 -9.47 3.30 8.13
CA LEU A 53 -8.65 2.72 7.07
C LEU A 53 -7.23 3.30 7.09
N THR A 54 -7.09 4.61 7.28
CA THR A 54 -5.78 5.27 7.41
C THR A 54 -5.02 4.72 8.61
N ALA A 55 -5.65 4.67 9.79
CA ALA A 55 -5.03 4.14 11.00
C ALA A 55 -4.62 2.67 10.85
N TYR A 56 -5.45 1.85 10.19
CA TYR A 56 -5.12 0.45 9.91
C TYR A 56 -3.91 0.32 8.98
N ARG A 57 -3.86 1.12 7.92
CA ARG A 57 -2.73 1.15 6.98
C ARG A 57 -1.44 1.60 7.67
N ASP A 58 -1.51 2.58 8.56
CA ASP A 58 -0.36 3.06 9.33
C ASP A 58 0.16 1.98 10.28
N ARG A 59 -0.74 1.28 10.95
CA ARG A 59 -0.41 0.11 11.77
C ARG A 59 0.26 -1.00 10.96
N LEU A 60 -0.30 -1.35 9.80
CA LEU A 60 0.24 -2.39 8.93
C LEU A 60 1.66 -2.02 8.43
N ALA A 61 1.87 -0.74 8.07
CA ALA A 61 3.18 -0.25 7.69
C ALA A 61 4.20 -0.39 8.84
N ALA A 62 3.81 -0.07 10.08
CA ALA A 62 4.67 -0.25 11.25
C ALA A 62 4.99 -1.73 11.54
N GLU A 63 4.01 -2.62 11.42
CA GLU A 63 4.21 -4.07 11.57
C GLU A 63 5.18 -4.62 10.50
N THR A 64 5.05 -4.19 9.24
CA THR A 64 5.97 -4.61 8.16
C THR A 64 7.38 -4.05 8.31
N ALA A 65 7.55 -2.87 8.91
CA ALA A 65 8.87 -2.29 9.16
C ALA A 65 9.63 -3.04 10.28
N LEU A 66 8.91 -3.75 11.15
CA LEU A 66 9.48 -4.54 12.26
C LEU A 66 9.72 -6.00 11.89
N ALA A 67 9.29 -6.47 10.71
CA ALA A 67 9.51 -7.84 10.30
C ALA A 67 11.01 -8.11 10.06
N PRO A 68 11.63 -9.11 10.71
CA PRO A 68 13.03 -9.43 10.49
C PRO A 68 13.23 -9.84 9.03
N ALA A 69 14.25 -9.26 8.39
CA ALA A 69 14.62 -9.62 7.03
C ALA A 69 14.79 -11.15 6.93
N PRO A 70 14.25 -11.81 5.88
CA PRO A 70 14.46 -13.23 5.70
C PRO A 70 15.97 -13.50 5.64
N PRO A 71 16.46 -14.58 6.28
CA PRO A 71 17.89 -14.88 6.27
C PRO A 71 18.37 -15.00 4.81
N PRO A 72 19.57 -14.49 4.49
CA PRO A 72 20.10 -14.58 3.14
C PRO A 72 20.10 -16.04 2.70
N VAL A 73 19.39 -16.33 1.60
CA VAL A 73 19.36 -17.67 1.02
C VAL A 73 20.81 -18.04 0.70
N PRO A 74 21.35 -19.14 1.25
CA PRO A 74 22.72 -19.52 0.98
C PRO A 74 22.88 -19.72 -0.52
N GLU A 75 23.77 -18.93 -1.12
CA GLU A 75 24.21 -19.09 -2.50
C GLU A 75 24.60 -20.56 -2.70
N LYS A 76 23.88 -21.26 -3.56
CA LYS A 76 24.11 -22.67 -3.86
C LYS A 76 25.59 -22.83 -4.21
N ARG A 77 26.36 -23.43 -3.29
CA ARG A 77 27.76 -23.83 -3.52
C ARG A 77 27.80 -24.52 -4.87
N ARG A 78 28.45 -23.92 -5.86
CA ARG A 78 28.67 -24.55 -7.16
C ARG A 78 29.70 -25.67 -6.93
N TRP A 79 29.25 -26.92 -6.91
CA TRP A 79 30.09 -28.13 -6.84
C TRP A 79 30.92 -28.39 -8.12
N TRP A 80 30.92 -27.46 -9.07
CA TRP A 80 31.49 -27.62 -10.40
C TRP A 80 33.02 -27.60 -10.57
N PRO A 81 33.91 -27.26 -9.60
CA PRO A 81 35.34 -27.32 -9.87
C PRO A 81 35.96 -28.73 -9.78
N VAL A 82 35.23 -29.75 -9.32
CA VAL A 82 35.80 -31.09 -9.12
C VAL A 82 35.81 -31.94 -10.42
N LEU A 83 34.93 -31.64 -11.38
CA LEU A 83 34.81 -32.44 -12.61
C LEU A 83 35.72 -31.98 -13.76
N SER A 84 36.34 -30.80 -13.67
CA SER A 84 37.22 -30.28 -14.73
C SER A 84 38.67 -30.78 -14.68
N ARG A 85 39.09 -31.53 -13.64
CA ARG A 85 40.47 -32.02 -13.49
C ARG A 85 40.80 -33.35 -14.19
N ARG A 86 39.86 -33.95 -14.91
CA ARG A 86 40.08 -35.26 -15.58
C ARG A 86 39.98 -35.20 -17.10
N ARG A 87 40.58 -34.19 -17.75
CA ARG A 87 40.65 -34.15 -19.23
C ARG A 87 42.04 -34.07 -19.85
N ASP A 88 43.10 -34.31 -19.08
CA ASP A 88 44.48 -34.31 -19.59
C ASP A 88 45.21 -35.65 -19.31
N TYR A 89 44.61 -36.78 -19.67
CA TYR A 89 45.36 -38.02 -19.84
C TYR A 89 45.33 -38.45 -21.30
N ARG A 90 46.35 -38.00 -22.05
CA ARG A 90 46.66 -38.47 -23.40
C ARG A 90 47.89 -39.38 -23.26
N PRO A 91 47.78 -40.71 -23.45
CA PRO A 91 48.97 -41.55 -23.47
C PRO A 91 49.75 -41.24 -24.75
N ALA A 92 51.01 -40.85 -24.58
CA ALA A 92 51.97 -40.77 -25.68
C ALA A 92 52.59 -42.16 -25.86
N HIS A 93 52.39 -42.75 -27.04
CA HIS A 93 53.19 -43.86 -27.53
C HIS A 93 53.73 -43.49 -28.91
N PRO A 94 55.05 -43.62 -29.17
CA PRO A 94 55.53 -44.28 -30.37
C PRO A 94 55.44 -45.82 -30.21
#